data_AF-A0A4Y2U9W7-F1
#
_entry.id   AF-A0A4Y2U9W7-F1
#
_cell.length_a   1.000
_cell.length_b   1.000
_cell.length_c   1.000
_cell.angle_alpha   90.00
_cell.angle_beta   90.00
_cell.angle_gamma   90.00
#
_symmetry.space_group_name_H-M   'P 1'
#
loop_
_entity.id
_entity.type
_entity.pdbx_description
1 polymer ?
#
loop_
_entity_poly.entity_id
_entity_poly.type
_entity_poly.pdbx_seq_one_letter_code
_entity_poly.pdbx_strand_id
1 'polypeptide(L)'
;MRHELWGPEIHNHLISDQADSLVSFILKYDLIIWNDKDSEPTFETVNGKSWIDITTPSANLANKKMNRQVIKNNFSDHNYLVFNVESFNATRDPPRIFFNHRQILKISKAVHQKFLELQEEIQTIDSKQIGEMDRRINNYH
;
A
#
# COMPACT_ATOMS: atom_id res chain seq x y z
N MET A 1 20.21 4.84 -25.07
CA MET A 1 19.44 6.02 -24.63
C MET A 1 18.38 5.56 -23.63
N ARG A 2 18.44 6.02 -22.37
CA ARG A 2 17.38 5.78 -21.38
C ARG A 2 16.22 6.74 -21.66
N HIS A 3 14.99 6.23 -21.61
CA HIS A 3 13.78 7.03 -21.80
C HIS A 3 13.57 7.98 -20.61
N GLU A 4 13.09 9.21 -20.85
CA GLU A 4 12.85 10.26 -19.82
C GLU A 4 12.01 9.80 -18.61
N LEU A 5 11.23 8.73 -18.77
CA LEU A 5 10.42 8.13 -17.71
C LEU A 5 11.26 7.54 -16.58
N TRP A 6 12.53 7.18 -16.84
CA TRP A 6 13.44 6.55 -15.89
C TRP A 6 14.37 7.55 -15.18
N GLY A 7 14.04 8.84 -15.25
CA GLY A 7 14.79 9.92 -14.63
C GLY A 7 15.92 10.48 -15.51
N PRO A 8 16.51 11.61 -15.08
CA PRO A 8 17.61 12.24 -15.80
C PRO A 8 18.86 11.35 -15.80
N GLU A 9 19.79 11.61 -16.72
CA GLU A 9 21.07 10.91 -16.80
C GLU A 9 21.99 11.32 -15.63
N ILE A 10 22.12 10.47 -14.62
CA ILE A 10 22.99 10.71 -13.46
C ILE A 10 24.34 10.03 -13.69
N HIS A 11 25.42 10.81 -13.69
CA HIS A 11 26.80 10.35 -13.94
C HIS A 11 27.41 9.49 -12.81
N ASN A 12 26.80 9.46 -11.62
CA ASN A 12 27.25 8.69 -10.48
C ASN A 12 26.11 7.83 -9.92
N HIS A 13 26.20 6.51 -10.12
CA HIS A 13 25.17 5.56 -9.70
C HIS A 13 25.21 5.20 -8.20
N LEU A 14 26.25 5.64 -7.47
CA LEU A 14 26.51 5.25 -6.08
C LEU A 14 26.00 6.26 -5.03
N ILE A 15 25.63 7.48 -5.43
CA ILE A 15 25.29 8.58 -4.51
C ILE A 15 23.98 9.26 -4.95
N SER A 16 22.92 8.50 -5.14
CA SER A 16 21.63 9.08 -5.51
C SER A 16 20.56 8.49 -4.62
N ASP A 17 19.63 9.35 -4.22
CA ASP A 17 18.29 9.08 -3.70
C ASP A 17 17.46 8.26 -4.74
N GLN A 18 18.03 7.19 -5.28
CA GLN A 18 17.48 6.36 -6.35
C GLN A 18 16.22 5.65 -5.87
N ALA A 19 16.18 5.25 -4.59
CA ALA A 19 14.98 4.73 -3.96
C ALA A 19 13.85 5.76 -4.04
N ASP A 20 14.11 7.04 -3.80
CA ASP A 20 13.10 8.10 -3.89
C ASP A 20 12.60 8.27 -5.33
N SER A 21 13.47 8.13 -6.33
CA SER A 21 13.06 8.25 -7.74
C SER A 21 12.18 7.07 -8.21
N LEU A 22 12.50 5.84 -7.82
CA LEU A 22 11.72 4.65 -8.15
C LEU A 22 10.40 4.62 -7.37
N VAL A 23 10.43 4.92 -6.07
CA VAL A 23 9.22 5.00 -5.23
C VAL A 23 8.31 6.11 -5.73
N SER A 24 8.85 7.30 -6.05
CA SER A 24 8.08 8.40 -6.64
C SER A 24 7.47 8.00 -7.98
N PHE A 25 8.20 7.25 -8.82
CA PHE A 25 7.68 6.74 -10.08
C PHE A 25 6.51 5.76 -9.87
N ILE A 26 6.68 4.78 -8.99
CA ILE A 26 5.64 3.80 -8.64
C ILE A 26 4.38 4.51 -8.14
N LEU A 27 4.54 5.50 -7.25
CA LEU A 27 3.43 6.30 -6.72
C LEU A 27 2.78 7.18 -7.78
N LYS A 28 3.58 7.83 -8.64
CA LYS A 28 3.08 8.72 -9.70
C LYS A 28 2.20 8.00 -10.71
N TYR A 29 2.53 6.74 -11.03
CA TYR A 29 1.85 5.96 -12.05
C TYR A 29 0.90 4.90 -11.49
N ASP A 30 0.64 4.90 -10.17
CA ASP A 30 -0.22 3.91 -9.50
C ASP A 30 0.16 2.46 -9.87
N LEU A 31 1.46 2.18 -9.78
CA LEU A 31 1.98 0.85 -9.98
C LEU A 31 1.93 0.08 -8.66
N ILE A 32 1.65 -1.21 -8.75
CA ILE A 32 1.55 -2.08 -7.58
C ILE A 32 2.83 -2.90 -7.49
N ILE A 33 3.40 -3.05 -6.30
CA ILE A 33 4.53 -3.95 -6.10
C ILE A 33 3.98 -5.36 -5.86
N TRP A 34 4.35 -6.31 -6.72
CA TRP A 34 3.94 -7.71 -6.64
C TRP A 34 5.02 -8.65 -6.11
N ASN A 35 6.17 -8.11 -5.69
CA ASN A 35 7.20 -8.90 -5.05
C ASN A 35 6.68 -9.48 -3.73
N ASP A 36 6.92 -10.77 -3.52
CA ASP A 36 6.68 -11.42 -2.23
C ASP A 36 7.86 -11.14 -1.30
N LYS A 37 7.56 -10.62 -0.11
CA LYS A 37 8.55 -10.31 0.93
C LYS A 37 9.32 -11.55 1.40
N ASP A 38 8.70 -12.73 1.28
CA ASP A 38 9.27 -14.01 1.71
C ASP A 38 9.86 -14.81 0.53
N SER A 39 9.98 -14.22 -0.66
CA SER A 39 10.56 -14.90 -1.82
C SER A 39 12.08 -15.10 -1.72
N GLU A 40 12.58 -16.12 -2.42
CA GLU A 40 14.00 -16.30 -2.66
C GLU A 40 14.63 -15.04 -3.30
N PRO A 41 15.93 -14.78 -3.08
CA PRO A 41 16.61 -13.62 -3.66
C PRO A 41 16.55 -13.65 -5.18
N THR A 42 16.36 -12.48 -5.81
CA THR A 42 16.36 -12.38 -7.27
C THR A 42 17.78 -12.33 -7.84
N PHE A 43 18.76 -12.00 -6.98
CA PHE A 43 20.17 -11.95 -7.31
C PHE A 43 20.99 -12.61 -6.20
N GLU A 44 21.85 -13.55 -6.54
CA GLU A 44 22.70 -14.30 -5.61
C GLU A 44 24.11 -14.46 -6.19
N THR A 45 25.11 -14.00 -5.44
CA THR A 45 26.54 -14.14 -5.78
C THR A 45 27.26 -14.79 -4.60
N VAL A 46 28.53 -15.13 -4.77
CA VAL A 46 29.42 -15.54 -3.67
C VAL A 46 29.54 -14.48 -2.56
N ASN A 47 29.26 -13.20 -2.88
CA ASN A 47 29.37 -12.09 -1.96
C ASN A 47 28.05 -11.79 -1.21
N GLY A 48 26.94 -12.42 -1.58
CA GLY A 48 25.66 -12.24 -0.91
C GLY A 48 24.44 -12.31 -1.82
N LYS A 49 23.30 -11.96 -1.23
CA LYS A 49 21.95 -12.08 -1.81
C LYS A 49 21.26 -10.72 -1.82
N SER A 50 20.49 -10.44 -2.87
CA SER A 50 19.67 -9.23 -2.97
C SER A 50 18.37 -9.47 -3.77
N TRP A 51 17.42 -8.54 -3.61
CA TRP A 51 16.09 -8.56 -4.24
C TRP A 51 15.89 -7.32 -5.10
N ILE A 52 16.77 -7.17 -6.09
CA ILE A 52 16.85 -5.97 -6.93
C ILE A 52 15.88 -5.99 -8.12
N ASP A 53 15.32 -7.16 -8.44
CA ASP A 53 14.38 -7.30 -9.55
C ASP A 53 12.93 -7.16 -9.06
N ILE A 54 12.22 -6.17 -9.59
CA ILE A 54 10.84 -5.83 -9.19
C ILE A 54 9.83 -6.16 -10.28
N THR A 55 8.64 -6.58 -9.87
CA THR A 55 7.49 -6.79 -10.76
C THR A 55 6.41 -5.78 -10.39
N THR A 56 6.15 -4.83 -11.29
CA THR A 56 5.23 -3.72 -11.04
C THR A 56 4.14 -3.60 -12.11
N PRO A 57 3.02 -4.34 -12.01
CA PRO A 57 1.90 -4.12 -12.91
C PRO A 57 1.20 -2.77 -12.64
N SER A 58 0.35 -2.39 -13.59
CA SER A 58 -0.64 -1.34 -13.37
C SER A 58 -1.76 -1.80 -12.43
N ALA A 59 -2.48 -0.84 -11.85
CA ALA A 59 -3.61 -1.10 -10.96
C ALA A 59 -4.72 -1.99 -11.55
N ASN A 60 -4.84 -2.09 -12.88
CA ASN A 60 -5.82 -2.97 -13.53
C ASN A 60 -5.59 -4.47 -13.26
N LEU A 61 -4.40 -4.82 -12.77
CA LEU A 61 -4.06 -6.19 -12.39
C LEU A 61 -4.11 -6.40 -10.87
N ALA A 62 -4.38 -5.37 -10.06
CA ALA A 62 -4.29 -5.39 -8.59
C ALA A 62 -4.97 -6.58 -7.91
N ASN A 63 -6.18 -6.90 -8.35
CA ASN A 63 -7.05 -7.90 -7.72
C ASN A 63 -6.81 -9.32 -8.24
N LYS A 64 -5.80 -9.50 -9.09
CA LYS A 64 -5.51 -10.80 -9.70
C LYS A 64 -4.48 -11.54 -8.86
N LYS A 65 -4.83 -12.78 -8.52
CA LYS A 65 -3.92 -13.69 -7.85
C LYS A 65 -2.86 -14.12 -8.86
N MET A 66 -1.65 -13.58 -8.72
CA MET A 66 -0.50 -14.02 -9.49
C MET A 66 0.38 -14.93 -8.65
N ASN A 67 0.54 -16.18 -9.07
CA ASN A 67 1.49 -17.11 -8.46
C ASN A 67 2.91 -16.77 -8.94
N ARG A 68 3.43 -15.62 -8.48
CA ARG A 68 4.81 -15.20 -8.76
C ARG A 68 5.76 -16.03 -7.91
N GLN A 69 6.78 -16.59 -8.56
CA GLN A 69 7.83 -17.36 -7.90
C GLN A 69 9.21 -16.92 -8.41
N VAL A 70 10.20 -16.98 -7.52
CA VAL A 70 11.61 -16.87 -7.87
C VAL A 70 12.20 -18.28 -7.96
N ILE A 71 12.76 -18.64 -9.10
CA ILE A 71 13.36 -19.95 -9.36
C ILE A 71 14.87 -19.79 -9.50
N LYS A 72 15.63 -20.60 -8.75
CA LYS A 72 17.09 -20.52 -8.76
C LYS A 72 17.68 -20.83 -10.13
N ASN A 73 18.67 -20.02 -10.50
CA ASN A 73 19.47 -20.19 -11.70
C ASN A 73 20.91 -20.56 -11.31
N ASN A 74 21.51 -21.50 -12.04
CA ASN A 74 22.89 -21.92 -11.81
C ASN A 74 23.89 -21.31 -12.81
N PHE A 75 23.39 -20.61 -13.83
CA PHE A 75 24.20 -20.09 -14.95
C PHE A 75 24.31 -18.56 -14.97
N SER A 76 23.65 -17.87 -14.05
CA SER A 76 23.74 -16.43 -13.85
C SER A 76 23.51 -16.12 -12.37
N ASP A 77 24.08 -15.02 -11.91
CA ASP A 77 23.80 -14.47 -10.59
C ASP A 77 22.34 -14.02 -10.45
N HIS A 78 21.60 -13.81 -11.56
CA HIS A 78 20.16 -13.53 -11.52
C HIS A 78 19.31 -14.82 -11.58
N ASN A 79 18.39 -14.93 -10.63
CA ASN A 79 17.37 -15.97 -10.57
C ASN A 79 16.17 -15.63 -11.45
N TYR A 80 15.49 -16.66 -11.94
CA TYR A 80 14.34 -16.49 -12.83
C TYR A 80 13.11 -16.00 -12.08
N LEU A 81 12.40 -15.04 -12.66
CA LEU A 81 11.07 -14.62 -12.22
C LEU A 81 10.02 -15.31 -13.08
N VAL A 82 9.19 -16.14 -12.47
CA VAL A 82 8.11 -16.85 -13.16
C VAL A 82 6.78 -16.40 -12.60
N PHE A 83 5.85 -16.09 -13.49
CA PHE A 83 4.50 -15.68 -13.12
C PHE A 83 3.51 -15.94 -14.25
N ASN A 84 2.24 -16.13 -13.88
CA ASN A 84 1.14 -16.31 -14.83
C ASN A 84 0.24 -15.08 -14.82
N VAL A 85 -0.12 -14.60 -16.01
CA VAL A 85 -1.12 -13.56 -16.19
C VAL A 85 -2.37 -14.24 -16.77
N GLU A 86 -3.39 -14.46 -15.95
CA GLU A 86 -4.66 -15.06 -16.40
C GLU A 86 -5.42 -14.13 -17.36
N SER A 87 -6.11 -14.71 -18.35
CA SER A 87 -6.83 -13.98 -19.40
C SER A 87 -8.01 -13.16 -18.88
N PHE A 88 -8.23 -11.99 -19.49
CA PHE A 88 -9.16 -10.96 -19.04
C PHE A 88 -10.63 -11.27 -19.30
N ASN A 89 -11.48 -11.08 -18.28
CA ASN A 89 -12.79 -10.45 -18.45
C ASN A 89 -12.65 -9.03 -17.90
N ALA A 90 -12.70 -8.03 -18.77
CA ALA A 90 -12.46 -6.63 -18.43
C ALA A 90 -13.64 -6.02 -17.64
N THR A 91 -13.90 -6.51 -16.43
CA THR A 91 -14.57 -5.67 -15.43
C THR A 91 -13.52 -4.69 -14.94
N ARG A 92 -13.61 -3.43 -15.39
CA ARG A 92 -12.75 -2.36 -14.87
C ARG A 92 -12.89 -2.40 -13.36
N ASP A 93 -11.81 -2.75 -12.65
CA ASP A 93 -11.77 -2.56 -11.21
C ASP A 93 -12.06 -1.08 -10.95
N PRO A 94 -12.86 -0.74 -9.92
CA PRO A 94 -13.12 0.64 -9.60
C PRO A 94 -11.77 1.35 -9.40
N PRO A 95 -11.60 2.56 -9.97
CA PRO A 95 -10.32 3.26 -9.89
C PRO A 95 -9.90 3.39 -8.43
N ARG A 96 -8.63 3.07 -8.13
CA ARG A 96 -8.05 3.41 -6.83
C ARG A 96 -8.14 4.93 -6.68
N ILE A 97 -8.94 5.39 -5.72
CA ILE A 97 -9.08 6.81 -5.46
C ILE A 97 -7.80 7.25 -4.76
N PHE A 98 -6.92 7.94 -5.49
CA PHE A 98 -5.77 8.61 -4.90
C PHE A 98 -6.21 9.91 -4.24
N PHE A 99 -6.01 9.99 -2.93
CA PHE A 99 -6.16 11.24 -2.20
C PHE A 99 -4.80 11.94 -2.16
N ASN A 100 -4.73 13.17 -2.66
CA ASN A 100 -3.58 14.03 -2.43
C ASN A 100 -3.49 14.43 -0.94
N HIS A 101 -2.34 14.94 -0.52
CA HIS A 101 -2.10 15.31 0.88
C HIS A 101 -3.19 16.23 1.47
N ARG A 102 -3.67 17.22 0.70
CA ARG A 102 -4.76 18.11 1.16
C ARG A 102 -6.08 17.37 1.32
N GLN A 103 -6.40 16.42 0.44
CA GLN A 103 -7.60 15.59 0.54
C GLN A 103 -7.52 14.65 1.76
N ILE A 104 -6.36 14.04 2.01
CA ILE A 104 -6.11 13.22 3.20
C ILE A 104 -6.31 14.06 4.48
N LEU A 105 -5.72 15.25 4.55
CA LEU A 105 -5.89 16.15 5.69
C LEU A 105 -7.36 16.56 5.91
N LYS A 106 -8.10 16.84 4.83
CA LYS A 106 -9.54 17.15 4.92
C LYS A 106 -10.35 15.97 5.47
N ILE A 107 -10.08 14.76 4.98
CA ILE A 107 -10.74 13.54 5.46
C ILE A 107 -10.40 13.30 6.93
N SER A 108 -9.12 13.36 7.30
CA SER A 108 -8.66 13.18 8.67
C SER A 108 -9.34 14.15 9.64
N LYS A 109 -9.44 15.44 9.25
CA LYS A 109 -10.15 16.45 10.04
C LYS A 109 -11.65 16.14 10.18
N ALA A 110 -12.31 15.71 9.10
CA ALA A 110 -13.73 15.36 9.14
C ALA A 110 -14.01 14.12 10.01
N VAL A 111 -13.15 13.10 9.91
CA VAL A 111 -13.22 11.89 10.76
C VAL A 111 -13.01 12.24 12.22
N HIS A 112 -12.01 13.07 12.54
CA HIS A 112 -11.78 13.53 13.90
C HIS A 112 -12.98 14.28 14.48
N GLN A 113 -13.58 15.19 13.71
CA GLN A 113 -14.77 15.92 14.15
C GLN A 113 -15.95 14.98 14.45
N LYS A 114 -16.21 14.01 13.56
CA LYS A 114 -17.26 13.02 13.79
C LYS A 114 -17.00 12.12 14.98
N PHE A 115 -15.73 11.77 15.23
CA PHE A 115 -15.36 11.01 16.41
C PHE A 115 -15.69 11.78 17.70
N LEU A 116 -15.39 13.08 17.75
CA LEU A 116 -15.71 13.91 18.92
C LEU A 116 -17.22 14.02 19.15
N GLU A 117 -18.00 14.25 18.10
CA GLU A 117 -19.47 14.30 18.19
C GLU A 117 -20.05 12.99 18.75
N LEU A 118 -19.57 11.84 18.26
CA LEU A 118 -20.00 10.53 18.74
C LEU A 118 -19.55 10.26 20.19
N GLN A 119 -18.37 10.74 20.61
CA GLN A 119 -17.91 10.62 21.99
C GLN A 119 -18.83 11.40 22.95
N GLU A 120 -19.22 12.63 22.59
CA GLU A 120 -20.17 13.42 23.38
C GLU A 120 -21.54 12.74 23.45
N GLU A 121 -22.05 12.22 22.33
CA GLU A 121 -23.32 11.51 22.30
C GLU A 121 -23.32 10.29 23.24
N ILE A 122 -22.26 9.47 23.21
CA ILE A 122 -22.11 8.32 24.11
C ILE A 122 -22.12 8.76 25.58
N GLN A 123 -21.38 9.80 25.95
CA GLN A 123 -21.32 10.30 27.33
C GLN A 123 -22.68 10.82 27.82
N THR A 124 -23.45 11.48 26.95
CA THR A 124 -24.78 11.98 27.31
C THR A 124 -25.80 10.88 27.52
N ILE A 125 -25.72 9.78 26.75
CA ILE A 125 -26.58 8.60 26.93
C ILE A 125 -26.28 7.93 28.28
N ASP A 126 -24.99 7.72 28.57
CA ASP A 126 -24.54 7.06 29.81
C ASP A 126 -25.01 7.85 31.05
N SER A 127 -24.84 9.17 31.01
CA SER A 127 -25.28 10.09 32.08
C SER A 127 -26.80 10.10 32.26
N LYS A 128 -27.58 10.01 31.18
CA LYS A 128 -29.05 9.93 31.25
C LYS A 128 -29.51 8.61 31.86
N GLN A 129 -28.91 7.49 31.47
CA GLN A 129 -29.27 6.17 31.99
C GLN A 129 -29.00 6.07 33.51
N ILE A 130 -27.87 6.58 33.97
CA ILE A 130 -27.54 6.66 35.40
C ILE A 130 -28.57 7.52 36.15
N GLY A 131 -28.89 8.71 35.63
CA GLY A 131 -29.88 9.59 36.25
C GLY A 131 -31.31 9.03 36.29
N GLU A 132 -31.70 8.21 35.30
CA GLU A 132 -32.99 7.50 35.30
C GLU A 132 -33.02 6.33 36.29
N MET A 133 -31.90 5.61 36.44
CA MET A 133 -31.75 4.58 37.46
C MET A 133 -31.87 5.16 38.88
N ASP A 134 -31.19 6.28 39.15
CA ASP A 134 -31.23 6.93 40.46
C ASP A 134 -32.64 7.44 40.82
N ARG A 135 -33.38 8.00 39.84
CA ARG A 135 -34.78 8.40 40.05
C ARG A 135 -35.70 7.21 40.33
N ARG A 136 -35.47 6.07 39.69
CA ARG A 136 -36.24 4.85 39.95
C ARG A 136 -36.00 4.35 41.37
N ILE A 137 -34.75 4.30 41.83
CA ILE A 137 -34.39 3.86 43.19
C ILE A 137 -35.04 4.76 44.24
N ASN A 138 -34.99 6.09 44.05
CA ASN A 138 -35.53 7.05 45.02
C ASN A 138 -37.06 7.11 45.09
N ASN A 139 -37.79 6.51 44.15
CA ASN A 139 -39.26 6.43 44.18
C ASN A 139 -39.81 5.18 44.90
N TYR A 140 -38.95 4.28 45.38
CA TYR A 140 -39.33 3.07 46.13
C TYR A 140 -39.05 3.14 47.64
N HIS A 141 -38.76 4.34 48.17
CA HIS A 141 -38.65 4.65 49.60
C HIS A 141 -39.58 5.79 49.96
#